data_AF-A0A955QK05-F1
#
_entry.id   AF-A0A955QK05-F1
#
_cell.length_a   1.000
_cell.length_b   1.000
_cell.length_c   1.000
_cell.angle_alpha   90.00
_cell.angle_beta   90.00
_cell.angle_gamma   90.00
#
_symmetry.space_group_name_H-M   'P 1'
#
loop_
_entity.id
_entity.type
_entity.pdbx_description
1 polymer ?
#
loop_
_entity_poly.entity_id
_entity_poly.type
_entity_poly.pdbx_seq_one_letter_code
_entity_poly.pdbx_strand_id
1 'polypeptide(L)' 'PTLDGGYYLIGLRKPVPELFQHIPWSTSQVCALTEQKVKALGLSLARLPTLRDIDTIEDVQAFIQELKRPGSTPISQRT' A
#
# COMPACT_ATOMS: atom_id res chain seq x y z
N PRO A 1 -1.88 0.63 1.16
CA PRO A 1 -1.13 1.89 1.42
C PRO A 1 0.09 1.60 2.25
N THR A 2 1.16 2.36 2.05
CA THR A 2 2.41 2.22 2.80
C THR A 2 2.63 3.47 3.66
N LEU A 3 3.50 3.38 4.68
CA LEU A 3 3.74 4.50 5.60
C LEU A 3 4.48 5.68 4.94
N ASP A 4 5.24 5.41 3.87
CA ASP A 4 6.01 6.41 3.11
C ASP A 4 5.18 7.18 2.07
N GLY A 5 3.89 6.82 1.89
CA GLY A 5 2.97 7.47 0.95
C GLY A 5 2.78 6.73 -0.38
N GLY A 6 3.40 5.56 -0.55
CA GLY A 6 3.13 4.63 -1.64
C GLY A 6 2.00 3.62 -1.35
N TYR A 7 2.02 2.50 -2.08
CA TYR A 7 1.19 1.33 -1.82
C TYR A 7 1.93 0.04 -2.18
N TYR A 8 1.83 -0.97 -1.32
CA TYR A 8 2.42 -2.30 -1.52
C TYR A 8 1.57 -3.20 -2.44
N LEU A 9 0.29 -2.85 -2.66
CA LEU A 9 -0.63 -3.62 -3.49
C LEU A 9 -1.66 -2.70 -4.14
N ILE A 10 -1.89 -2.95 -5.44
CA ILE A 10 -3.02 -2.41 -6.20
C ILE A 10 -3.67 -3.54 -7.00
N GLY A 11 -5.00 -3.59 -6.99
CA GLY A 11 -5.77 -4.61 -7.68
C GLY A 11 -6.93 -3.98 -8.45
N LEU A 12 -7.18 -4.47 -9.66
CA LEU A 12 -8.23 -3.97 -10.54
C LEU A 12 -9.09 -5.14 -11.03
N ARG A 13 -10.42 -4.93 -11.09
CA ARG A 13 -11.36 -5.91 -11.66
C ARG A 13 -11.32 -5.98 -13.18
N LYS A 14 -10.94 -4.88 -13.82
CA LYS A 14 -10.75 -4.74 -15.26
C LYS A 14 -9.50 -3.87 -15.49
N PRO A 15 -8.77 -4.05 -16.60
CA PRO A 15 -7.67 -3.15 -16.95
C PRO A 15 -8.15 -1.70 -17.06
N VAL A 16 -7.45 -0.79 -16.39
CA VAL A 16 -7.67 0.67 -16.47
C VAL A 16 -6.29 1.35 -16.60
N PRO A 17 -5.71 1.39 -17.81
CA PRO A 17 -4.37 1.95 -18.02
C PRO A 17 -4.25 3.42 -17.60
N GLU A 18 -5.33 4.19 -17.74
CA GLU A 18 -5.42 5.62 -17.41
C GLU A 18 -5.11 5.91 -15.94
N LEU A 19 -5.36 4.93 -15.06
CA LEU A 19 -5.07 5.04 -13.64
C LEU A 19 -3.56 5.21 -13.37
N PHE A 20 -2.71 4.61 -14.21
CA PHE A 20 -1.26 4.55 -14.02
C PHE A 20 -0.50 5.60 -14.83
N GLN A 21 -1.15 6.25 -15.80
CA GLN A 21 -0.54 7.32 -16.57
C GLN A 21 -0.27 8.53 -15.67
N HIS A 22 0.80 9.30 -15.92
CA HIS A 22 1.11 10.54 -15.19
C HIS A 22 1.08 10.39 -13.65
N ILE A 23 1.60 9.29 -13.12
CA ILE A 23 1.85 9.12 -11.70
C ILE A 23 3.34 9.43 -11.45
N PRO A 24 3.68 10.36 -10.55
CA PRO A 24 5.07 10.62 -10.17
C PRO A 24 5.56 9.50 -9.25
N TRP A 25 5.99 8.39 -9.85
CA TRP A 25 6.51 7.22 -9.15
C TRP A 25 7.67 7.57 -8.20
N SER A 26 7.87 6.74 -7.18
CA SER A 26 8.90 6.93 -6.14
C SER A 26 8.75 8.23 -5.34
N THR A 27 7.51 8.73 -5.20
CA THR A 27 7.19 9.87 -4.32
C THR A 27 6.15 9.46 -3.28
N SER A 28 6.14 10.16 -2.15
CA SER A 28 5.12 9.99 -1.11
C SER A 28 3.70 10.41 -1.54
N GLN A 29 3.57 10.96 -2.75
CA GLN A 29 2.29 11.42 -3.30
C GLN A 29 1.58 10.34 -4.13
N VAL A 30 2.25 9.22 -4.44
CA VAL A 30 1.73 8.18 -5.33
C VAL A 30 0.37 7.65 -4.87
N CYS A 31 0.22 7.30 -3.59
CA CYS A 31 -1.05 6.79 -3.07
C CYS A 31 -2.17 7.84 -3.17
N ALA A 32 -1.91 9.07 -2.72
CA ALA A 32 -2.90 10.13 -2.72
C ALA A 32 -3.37 10.50 -4.14
N LEU A 33 -2.44 10.61 -5.08
CA LEU A 33 -2.75 10.90 -6.48
C LEU A 33 -3.50 9.76 -7.16
N THR A 34 -3.14 8.52 -6.87
CA THR A 34 -3.86 7.34 -7.38
C THR A 34 -5.31 7.34 -6.87
N GLU A 35 -5.55 7.62 -5.59
CA GLU A 35 -6.90 7.71 -5.03
C GLU A 35 -7.73 8.84 -5.66
N GLN A 36 -7.11 9.99 -5.95
CA GLN A 36 -7.78 11.07 -6.67
C GLN A 36 -8.18 10.64 -8.09
N LYS A 37 -7.32 9.91 -8.80
CA LYS A 37 -7.65 9.39 -10.14
C LYS A 37 -8.75 8.34 -10.10
N VAL A 38 -8.75 7.44 -9.12
CA VAL A 38 -9.84 6.48 -8.92
C VAL A 38 -11.18 7.21 -8.79
N LYS A 39 -11.24 8.29 -7.99
CA LYS A 39 -12.44 9.11 -7.86
C LYS A 39 -12.82 9.82 -9.16
N ALA A 40 -11.85 10.42 -9.84
CA ALA A 40 -12.09 11.13 -11.11
C ALA A 40 -12.61 10.19 -12.22
N LEU A 41 -12.16 8.93 -12.23
CA LEU A 41 -12.61 7.89 -13.16
C LEU A 41 -13.93 7.21 -12.73
N GLY A 42 -14.54 7.64 -11.62
CA GLY A 42 -15.80 7.08 -11.12
C GLY A 42 -15.69 5.65 -10.61
N LEU A 43 -14.49 5.22 -10.22
CA LEU A 43 -14.22 3.86 -9.77
C LEU A 43 -14.45 3.71 -8.25
N SER A 44 -14.86 2.51 -7.84
CA SER A 44 -14.97 2.13 -6.43
C SER A 44 -13.59 1.79 -5.85
N LEU A 45 -13.25 2.33 -4.68
CA LEU A 45 -11.99 2.05 -3.98
C LEU A 45 -12.22 1.19 -2.72
N ALA A 46 -11.44 0.13 -2.56
CA ALA A 46 -11.28 -0.57 -1.29
C ALA A 46 -9.86 -0.34 -0.77
N ARG A 47 -9.71 0.06 0.50
CA ARG A 47 -8.40 0.30 1.12
C ARG A 47 -8.03 -0.87 2.02
N LEU A 48 -6.85 -1.44 1.76
CA LEU A 48 -6.23 -2.38 2.68
C LEU A 48 -5.58 -1.64 3.86
N PRO A 49 -5.31 -2.33 4.98
CA PRO A 49 -4.55 -1.77 6.09
C PRO A 49 -3.21 -1.19 5.63
N THR A 50 -2.81 -0.07 6.24
CA THR A 50 -1.50 0.51 5.99
C THR A 50 -0.42 -0.39 6.59
N LEU A 51 0.59 -0.72 5.78
CA LEU A 51 1.73 -1.53 6.20
C LEU A 51 3.03 -0.73 6.03
N ARG A 52 4.09 -1.16 6.71
CA ARG A 52 5.44 -0.65 6.54
C ARG A 52 6.16 -1.49 5.49
N ASP A 53 6.78 -0.85 4.52
CA ASP A 53 7.69 -1.54 3.60
C ASP A 53 9.01 -1.85 4.31
N ILE A 54 9.61 -2.99 3.98
CA ILE A 54 10.84 -3.47 4.61
C ILE A 54 11.99 -3.24 3.64
N ASP A 55 12.65 -2.09 3.75
CA ASP A 55 13.76 -1.69 2.87
C ASP A 55 15.12 -1.72 3.59
N THR A 56 15.11 -1.51 4.91
CA THR A 56 16.30 -1.37 5.75
C THR A 56 16.39 -2.47 6.81
N ILE A 57 17.59 -2.63 7.39
CA ILE A 57 17.79 -3.62 8.46
C ILE A 57 16.99 -3.22 9.71
N GLU A 58 16.83 -1.92 9.94
CA GLU A 58 16.01 -1.35 11.00
C GLU A 58 14.53 -1.71 10.82
N ASP A 59 14.02 -1.73 9.58
CA ASP A 59 12.65 -2.19 9.28
C ASP A 59 12.47 -3.66 9.64
N VAL A 60 13.43 -4.51 9.29
CA VAL A 60 13.42 -5.95 9.64
C VAL A 60 13.44 -6.12 11.15
N GLN A 61 14.30 -5.38 11.85
CA GLN A 61 14.38 -5.44 13.31
C GLN A 61 13.05 -5.02 13.95
N ALA A 62 12.43 -3.93 13.50
CA ALA A 62 11.13 -3.48 13.97
C ALA A 62 10.04 -4.53 13.72
N PHE A 63 10.03 -5.14 12.54
CA PHE A 63 9.08 -6.20 12.19
C PHE A 63 9.24 -7.46 13.07
N ILE A 64 10.48 -7.88 13.35
CA ILE A 64 10.75 -9.00 14.26
C ILE A 64 10.24 -8.70 15.68
N GLN A 65 10.39 -7.45 16.16
CA GLN A 65 9.86 -7.07 17.48
C GLN A 65 8.32 -7.08 17.50
N GLU A 66 7.68 -6.69 16.39
CA GLU A 66 6.22 -6.73 16.26
C GLU A 66 5.69 -8.17 16.30
N LEU A 67 6.36 -9.11 15.63
CA LEU A 67 5.99 -10.53 15.65
C LEU A 67 6.13 -11.17 17.04
N LYS A 68 7.07 -10.70 17.86
CA LYS A 68 7.27 -11.19 19.23
C LYS A 68 6.21 -10.71 20.22
N ARG A 69 5.39 -9.72 19.86
CA ARG A 69 4.31 -9.25 20.73
C ARG A 69 3.19 -10.31 20.81
N PRO A 70 2.75 -10.69 22.02
CA PRO A 70 1.64 -11.63 22.16
C PRO A 70 0.35 -11.00 21.60
N GLY A 71 -0.32 -11.72 20.68
CA GLY A 71 -1.53 -11.27 19.99
C GLY A 71 -1.31 -10.72 18.57
N SER A 72 -0.07 -10.65 18.07
CA SER A 72 0.21 -10.24 16.70
C SER A 72 -0.20 -11.33 15.71
N THR A 73 -1.28 -11.12 14.94
CA THR A 73 -1.64 -11.99 13.81
C THR A 73 -0.71 -11.70 12.62
N PRO A 74 0.03 -12.69 12.10
CA PRO A 74 0.86 -12.49 10.92
C PRO A 74 0.01 -12.11 9.70
N ILE A 75 0.51 -11.17 8.89
CA ILE A 75 -0.15 -10.71 7.66
C ILE A 75 -0.43 -11.88 6.69
N SER A 76 0.39 -12.94 6.73
CA SER A 76 0.24 -14.16 5.92
C SER A 76 -1.04 -14.96 6.18
N GLN A 77 -1.82 -14.64 7.22
CA GLN A 77 -3.07 -15.33 7.55
C GLN A 77 -4.33 -14.47 7.26
N ARG A 78 -4.20 -13.33 6.57
CA ARG A 78 -5.29 -12.38 6.31
C ARG A 78 -5.81 -12.37 4.86
N THR A 79 -5.39 -13.34 4.03
CA THR A 79 -5.83 -13.49 2.63
C THR A 79 -6.83 -14.65 2.54
#